data_AF-A0A735M008-F1
#
_entry.id   AF-A0A735M008-F1
#
_cell.length_a   1.000
_cell.length_b   1.000
_cell.length_c   1.000
_cell.angle_alpha   90.00
_cell.angle_beta   90.00
_cell.angle_gamma   90.00
#
_symmetry.space_group_name_H-M   'P 1'
#
loop_
_entity.id
_entity.type
_entity.pdbx_description
1 polymer ?
#
loop_
_entity_poly.entity_id
_entity_poly.type
_entity_poly.pdbx_seq_one_letter_code
_entity_poly.pdbx_strand_id
1 'polypeptide(L)'
;MLKMSAAMSLADIDNDIFLQRINASITRVRFALQSYDNFKQFVRIELDSAVKEIEENSNKLNFDLTEDQLTLILLANIKNKDMGIEAYHESNQRGHCDITIKLKDYIWH
;
A
#
# COMPACT_ATOMS: atom_id res chain seq x y z
N MET A 1 10.72 30.08 -17.70
CA MET A 1 9.63 29.59 -18.57
C MET A 1 9.36 28.14 -18.21
N LEU A 2 8.28 27.85 -17.50
CA LEU A 2 7.78 26.48 -17.38
C LEU A 2 7.34 26.08 -18.80
N LYS A 3 8.05 25.12 -19.41
CA LYS A 3 7.61 24.48 -20.66
C LYS A 3 6.22 23.93 -20.37
N MET A 4 5.18 24.52 -20.97
CA MET A 4 3.88 23.87 -21.03
C MET A 4 4.11 22.54 -21.75
N SER A 5 4.00 21.43 -21.03
CA SER A 5 3.99 20.11 -21.66
C SER A 5 2.87 20.11 -22.69
N ALA A 6 3.16 19.68 -23.91
CA ALA A 6 2.13 19.47 -24.92
C ALA A 6 0.98 18.66 -24.29
N ALA A 7 -0.27 19.03 -24.58
CA ALA A 7 -1.41 18.27 -24.11
C ALA A 7 -1.26 16.82 -24.60
N MET A 8 -1.24 15.86 -23.67
CA MET A 8 -1.17 14.44 -24.03
C MET A 8 -2.36 14.08 -24.89
N SER A 9 -2.13 13.31 -25.96
CA SER A 9 -3.24 12.69 -26.70
C SER A 9 -3.87 11.58 -25.86
N LEU A 10 -5.08 11.13 -26.24
CA LEU A 10 -5.73 9.99 -25.59
C LEU A 10 -4.85 8.74 -25.65
N ALA A 11 -4.18 8.49 -26.79
CA ALA A 11 -3.26 7.37 -26.93
C ALA A 11 -2.02 7.49 -26.02
N ASP A 12 -1.54 8.71 -25.76
CA ASP A 12 -0.43 8.93 -24.82
C ASP A 12 -0.87 8.64 -23.38
N ILE A 13 -2.07 9.07 -23.00
CA ILE A 13 -2.67 8.79 -21.69
C ILE A 13 -2.86 7.29 -21.48
N ASP A 14 -3.39 6.60 -22.49
CA ASP A 14 -3.68 5.17 -22.43
C ASP A 14 -2.39 4.34 -22.31
N ASN A 15 -1.27 4.82 -22.85
CA ASN A 15 0.03 4.14 -22.79
C ASN A 15 0.92 4.62 -21.63
N ASP A 16 0.50 5.63 -20.86
CA ASP A 16 1.26 6.13 -19.73
C ASP A 16 1.20 5.12 -18.56
N ILE A 17 2.32 4.44 -18.32
CA ILE A 17 2.47 3.42 -17.27
C ILE A 17 2.18 4.00 -15.87
N PHE A 18 2.53 5.26 -15.63
CA PHE A 18 2.30 5.89 -14.33
C PHE A 18 0.80 6.12 -14.11
N LEU A 19 0.07 6.63 -15.12
CA LEU A 19 -1.38 6.78 -15.06
C LEU A 19 -2.11 5.44 -14.95
N GLN A 20 -1.66 4.41 -15.67
CA GLN A 20 -2.20 3.06 -15.55
C GLN A 20 -2.07 2.53 -14.11
N ARG A 21 -0.90 2.71 -13.48
CA ARG A 21 -0.67 2.30 -12.08
C ARG A 21 -1.59 3.05 -11.12
N ILE A 22 -1.74 4.36 -11.27
CA ILE A 22 -2.66 5.16 -10.44
C ILE A 22 -4.11 4.67 -10.60
N ASN A 23 -4.57 4.46 -11.84
CA ASN A 23 -5.93 4.00 -12.12
C ASN A 23 -6.21 2.61 -11.55
N ALA A 24 -5.24 1.69 -11.66
CA ALA A 24 -5.33 0.37 -11.07
C ALA A 24 -5.50 0.47 -9.55
N SER A 25 -4.69 1.30 -8.89
CA SER A 25 -4.77 1.45 -7.45
C SER A 25 -6.04 2.16 -6.97
N ILE A 26 -6.51 3.19 -7.68
CA ILE A 26 -7.82 3.81 -7.41
C ILE A 26 -8.94 2.77 -7.48
N THR A 27 -8.90 1.88 -8.47
CA THR A 27 -9.88 0.81 -8.63
C THR A 27 -9.88 -0.14 -7.43
N ARG A 28 -8.70 -0.53 -6.94
CA ARG A 28 -8.54 -1.40 -5.77
C ARG A 28 -9.06 -0.74 -4.49
N VAL A 29 -8.77 0.54 -4.28
CA VAL A 29 -9.28 1.31 -3.14
C VAL A 29 -10.80 1.45 -3.20
N ARG A 30 -11.37 1.73 -4.38
CA ARG A 30 -12.82 1.78 -4.56
C ARG A 30 -13.48 0.45 -4.23
N PHE A 31 -12.90 -0.67 -4.66
CA PHE A 31 -13.36 -2.00 -4.30
C PHE A 31 -13.32 -2.23 -2.78
N ALA A 32 -12.21 -1.88 -2.12
CA ALA A 32 -12.04 -2.01 -0.68
C ALA A 32 -13.08 -1.20 0.12
N LEU A 33 -13.47 -0.02 -0.37
CA LEU A 33 -14.46 0.84 0.28
C LEU A 33 -15.90 0.31 0.19
N GLN A 34 -16.20 -0.65 -0.69
CA GLN A 34 -17.58 -1.17 -0.87
C GLN A 34 -18.08 -1.97 0.33
N SER A 35 -17.21 -2.64 1.08
CA SER A 35 -17.57 -3.42 2.27
C SER A 35 -16.35 -3.72 3.14
N TYR A 36 -16.58 -4.01 4.41
CA TYR A 36 -15.49 -4.42 5.31
C TYR A 36 -14.83 -5.74 4.87
N ASP A 37 -15.58 -6.67 4.25
CA ASP A 37 -15.01 -7.91 3.72
C ASP A 37 -14.07 -7.66 2.53
N ASN A 38 -14.43 -6.73 1.63
CA ASN A 38 -13.56 -6.31 0.54
C ASN A 38 -12.31 -5.60 1.07
N PHE A 39 -12.46 -4.77 2.12
CA PHE A 39 -11.33 -4.16 2.79
C PHE A 39 -10.39 -5.20 3.41
N LYS A 40 -10.89 -6.24 4.08
CA LYS A 40 -10.05 -7.35 4.57
C LYS A 40 -9.31 -8.05 3.43
N GLN A 41 -9.97 -8.32 2.31
CA GLN A 41 -9.33 -8.91 1.14
C GLN A 41 -8.22 -8.00 0.58
N PHE A 42 -8.49 -6.70 0.49
CA PHE A 42 -7.51 -5.70 0.10
C PHE A 42 -6.28 -5.74 1.01
N VAL A 43 -6.47 -5.69 2.34
CA VAL A 43 -5.38 -5.72 3.32
C VAL A 43 -4.53 -6.99 3.19
N ARG A 44 -5.16 -8.16 3.03
CA ARG A 44 -4.44 -9.43 2.83
C ARG A 44 -3.53 -9.40 1.61
N ILE A 45 -4.05 -8.92 0.48
CA ILE A 45 -3.26 -8.83 -0.76
C ILE A 45 -2.08 -7.85 -0.61
N GLU A 46 -2.27 -6.72 0.07
CA GLU A 46 -1.18 -5.77 0.33
C GLU A 46 -0.10 -6.38 1.23
N LEU A 47 -0.49 -7.10 2.29
CA LEU A 47 0.45 -7.81 3.16
C LEU A 47 1.20 -8.92 2.41
N ASP A 48 0.50 -9.76 1.65
CA ASP A 48 1.11 -10.82 0.85
C ASP A 48 2.10 -10.25 -0.18
N SER A 49 1.75 -9.12 -0.81
CA SER A 49 2.64 -8.43 -1.75
C SER A 49 3.88 -7.86 -1.06
N ALA A 50 3.73 -7.25 0.13
CA ALA A 50 4.85 -6.71 0.89
C ALA A 50 5.79 -7.80 1.39
N VAL A 51 5.25 -8.93 1.87
CA VAL A 51 6.04 -10.11 2.27
C VAL A 51 6.81 -10.65 1.06
N LYS A 52 6.13 -10.83 -0.07
CA LYS A 52 6.76 -11.33 -1.30
C LYS A 52 7.91 -10.43 -1.76
N GLU A 53 7.73 -9.10 -1.73
CA GLU A 53 8.79 -8.15 -2.11
C GLU A 53 10.02 -8.25 -1.20
N ILE A 54 9.81 -8.45 0.11
CA ILE A 54 10.88 -8.70 1.07
C ILE A 54 11.59 -10.02 0.78
N GLU A 55 10.84 -11.10 0.55
CA GLU A 55 11.41 -12.42 0.25
C GLU A 55 12.25 -12.40 -1.03
N GLU A 56 11.74 -11.79 -2.10
CA GLU A 56 12.43 -11.66 -3.39
C GLU A 56 13.71 -10.81 -3.31
N ASN A 57 13.81 -9.91 -2.32
CA ASN A 57 14.98 -9.06 -2.09
C ASN A 57 15.74 -9.41 -0.79
N SER A 58 15.45 -10.58 -0.20
CA SER A 58 16.03 -11.03 1.07
C SER A 58 17.56 -11.05 1.05
N ASN A 59 18.15 -11.40 -0.10
CA ASN A 59 19.59 -11.39 -0.34
C ASN A 59 20.26 -10.00 -0.28
N LYS A 60 19.47 -8.92 -0.28
CA LYS A 60 19.95 -7.53 -0.10
C LYS A 60 19.72 -7.03 1.33
N LEU A 61 18.92 -7.73 2.11
CA LEU A 61 18.69 -7.47 3.53
C LEU A 61 19.78 -8.18 4.34
N ASN A 62 20.97 -7.58 4.38
CA ASN A 62 22.18 -8.18 4.97
C ASN A 62 22.22 -8.14 6.52
N PHE A 63 21.08 -8.10 7.19
CA PHE A 63 21.00 -7.98 8.65
C PHE A 63 19.79 -8.72 9.21
N ASP A 64 19.97 -9.34 10.38
CA ASP A 64 18.87 -9.95 11.13
C ASP A 64 17.92 -8.85 11.60
N LEU A 65 16.74 -8.82 11.00
CA LEU A 65 15.66 -7.92 11.40
C LEU A 65 14.99 -8.47 12.66
N THR A 66 14.83 -7.61 13.66
CA THR A 66 13.88 -7.88 14.74
C THR A 66 12.45 -7.86 14.20
N GLU A 67 11.51 -8.49 14.92
CA GLU A 67 10.09 -8.53 14.56
C GLU A 67 9.51 -7.12 14.30
N ASP A 68 9.80 -6.16 15.17
CA ASP A 68 9.36 -4.76 15.03
C ASP A 68 9.94 -4.09 13.79
N GLN A 69 11.21 -4.34 13.48
CA GLN A 69 11.86 -3.77 12.30
C GLN A 69 11.28 -4.36 11.01
N LEU A 70 11.02 -5.66 10.98
CA LEU A 70 10.33 -6.31 9.86
C LEU A 70 8.92 -5.72 9.69
N THR A 71 8.22 -5.48 10.79
CA THR A 71 6.89 -4.88 10.80
C THR A 71 6.90 -3.47 10.23
N LEU A 72 7.86 -2.63 10.62
CA LEU A 72 8.00 -1.28 10.05
C LEU A 72 8.30 -1.30 8.55
N ILE A 73 9.08 -2.28 8.07
CA ILE A 73 9.36 -2.45 6.63
C ILE A 73 8.09 -2.87 5.87
N LEU A 74 7.32 -3.81 6.41
CA LEU A 74 6.03 -4.21 5.83
C LEU A 74 5.08 -3.01 5.72
N LEU A 75 4.94 -2.24 6.80
CA LEU A 75 4.07 -1.06 6.84
C LEU A 75 4.51 0.02 5.83
N ALA A 76 5.82 0.19 5.62
CA ALA A 76 6.32 1.14 4.63
C ALA A 76 5.92 0.76 3.19
N ASN A 77 5.85 -0.54 2.88
CA ASN A 77 5.42 -1.02 1.56
C ASN A 77 3.90 -0.87 1.34
N ILE A 78 3.11 -1.02 2.40
CA ILE A 78 1.64 -0.92 2.34
C ILE A 78 1.18 0.55 2.35
N LYS A 79 1.92 1.42 3.03
CA LYS A 79 1.54 2.82 3.23
C LYS A 79 1.56 3.58 1.91
N ASN A 80 0.37 3.84 1.38
CA ASN A 80 0.19 4.68 0.20
C ASN A 80 -0.53 5.98 0.58
N LYS A 81 0.26 7.03 0.85
CA LYS A 81 -0.25 8.36 1.24
C LYS A 81 -1.20 8.96 0.20
N ASP A 82 -0.95 8.70 -1.08
CA ASP A 82 -1.74 9.26 -2.18
C ASP A 82 -3.10 8.56 -2.32
N MET A 83 -3.29 7.43 -1.65
CA MET A 83 -4.51 6.62 -1.69
C MET A 83 -5.30 6.62 -0.38
N GLY A 84 -4.85 7.40 0.61
CA GLY A 84 -5.50 7.50 1.92
C GLY A 84 -5.42 6.22 2.75
N ILE A 85 -4.44 5.36 2.46
CA ILE A 85 -4.16 4.15 3.25
C ILE A 85 -3.16 4.54 4.34
N GLU A 86 -3.57 4.31 5.58
CA GLU A 86 -2.74 4.53 6.74
C GLU A 86 -2.35 3.20 7.35
N ALA A 87 -1.07 3.03 7.68
CA ALA A 87 -0.53 1.81 8.26
C ALA A 87 0.34 2.19 9.46
N TYR A 88 0.13 1.50 10.59
CA TYR A 88 0.74 1.81 11.88
C TYR A 88 1.26 0.55 12.56
N HIS A 89 2.42 0.67 13.20
CA HIS A 89 2.92 -0.29 14.17
C HIS A 89 2.38 0.13 15.54
N GLU A 90 1.70 -0.78 16.23
CA GLU A 90 1.07 -0.58 17.54
C GLU A 90 0.28 0.74 17.70
N SER A 91 -1.02 0.70 17.37
CA SER A 91 -1.94 1.80 17.71
C SER A 91 -2.70 1.61 19.03
N ASN A 92 -2.49 0.50 19.74
CA ASN A 92 -3.33 0.08 20.87
C ASN A 92 -2.51 -0.38 22.10
N GLN A 93 -2.45 0.44 23.15
CA GLN A 93 -1.74 0.15 24.42
C GLN A 93 -2.37 -0.96 25.29
N ARG A 94 -3.20 -1.85 24.72
CA ARG A 94 -4.00 -2.83 25.50
C ARG A 94 -4.06 -4.24 24.92
N GLY A 95 -3.32 -4.52 23.84
CA GLY A 95 -3.20 -5.87 23.28
C GLY A 95 -2.19 -5.89 22.13
N HIS A 96 -1.41 -6.97 22.04
CA HIS A 96 -0.38 -7.24 21.03
C HIS A 96 -0.98 -7.19 19.62
N CYS A 97 -1.04 -6.01 19.02
CA CYS A 97 -1.47 -5.82 17.64
C CYS A 97 -0.37 -5.02 16.94
N ASP A 98 0.52 -5.75 16.30
CA ASP A 98 1.75 -5.20 15.73
C ASP A 98 1.48 -4.40 14.45
N ILE A 99 0.33 -4.62 13.79
CA ILE A 99 -0.07 -3.96 12.54
C ILE A 99 -1.50 -3.45 12.66
N THR A 100 -1.70 -2.17 12.42
CA THR A 100 -3.03 -1.58 12.20
C THR A 100 -3.07 -0.91 10.83
N ILE A 101 -4.06 -1.27 10.01
CA ILE A 101 -4.28 -0.66 8.69
C ILE A 101 -5.65 0.03 8.68
N LYS A 102 -5.68 1.27 8.20
CA LYS A 102 -6.89 2.09 8.11
C LYS A 102 -7.13 2.54 6.67
N LEU A 103 -8.40 2.51 6.29
CA LEU A 103 -8.91 3.09 5.05
C LEU A 103 -10.27 3.72 5.34
N LYS A 104 -10.32 5.05 5.37
CA LYS A 104 -11.51 5.82 5.74
C LYS A 104 -12.06 5.37 7.12
N ASP A 105 -13.26 4.80 7.17
CA ASP A 105 -13.94 4.38 8.40
C ASP A 105 -13.62 2.92 8.77
N TYR A 106 -12.85 2.20 7.94
CA TYR A 106 -12.47 0.82 8.19
C TYR A 106 -11.10 0.73 8.86
N ILE A 107 -11.02 -0.16 9.86
CA ILE A 107 -9.81 -0.44 10.62
C ILE A 107 -9.62 -1.95 10.67
N TRP A 108 -8.45 -2.41 10.27
CA TRP A 108 -8.02 -3.81 10.38
C TRP A 108 -6.90 -3.91 11.42
N HIS A 109 -6.99 -4.95 12.23
CA HIS A 109 -6.08 -5.31 13.32
C HIS A 109 -5.59 -6.74 13.13
#